data_AF-A0A353X0G5-F1
#
_entry.id   AF-A0A353X0G5-F1
#
_cell.length_a   1.000
_cell.length_b   1.000
_cell.length_c   1.000
_cell.angle_alpha   90.00
_cell.angle_beta   90.00
_cell.angle_gamma   90.00
#
_symmetry.space_group_name_H-M   'P 1'
#
loop_
_entity.id
_entity.type
_entity.pdbx_description
1 polymer ?
#
loop_
_entity_poly.entity_id
_entity_poly.type
_entity_poly.pdbx_seq_one_letter_code
_entity_poly.pdbx_strand_id
1 'polypeptide(L)'
;MKMILIKKTIGTLCVLMAFQGFGLYGQELRSSLFDEVNQSMKIAKHAQADVLSPRTFGEAMDEYNAAKKEYNDEGELSEIKNKIVKANGKFKEATENTKVSAVMFSSVLSARRDAISAEAGRFVKEMWVDAEEEMKDAAKELEKGDADDAKEKAAKATNLYRKAELESIKANYLTNAKKLLEKADNNKVDKVAPKTIAESKGLVSKAEKELLENRYDTDDARRMAKEAEYKALLV
;
A
#
# COMPACT_ATOMS: atom_id res chain seq x y z
N MET A 1 68.03 45.78 44.82
CA MET A 1 67.72 44.56 45.61
C MET A 1 66.50 43.89 44.98
N LYS A 2 66.66 42.65 44.49
CA LYS A 2 65.64 41.67 44.04
C LYS A 2 64.58 42.17 43.01
N MET A 3 64.69 41.90 41.70
CA MET A 3 64.56 40.62 40.95
C MET A 3 63.09 40.29 40.56
N ILE A 4 62.95 39.79 39.32
CA ILE A 4 61.84 39.04 38.68
C ILE A 4 61.16 39.83 37.53
N LEU A 5 61.69 39.78 36.30
CA LEU A 5 61.46 38.79 35.22
C LEU A 5 59.99 38.66 34.75
N ILE A 6 59.71 39.11 33.52
CA ILE A 6 58.97 38.31 32.52
C ILE A 6 59.66 38.47 31.16
N LYS A 7 60.13 37.33 30.63
CA LYS A 7 60.85 37.17 29.36
C LYS A 7 59.89 37.09 28.18
N LYS A 8 60.36 37.66 27.06
CA LYS A 8 60.13 37.35 25.64
C LYS A 8 59.50 35.97 25.36
N THR A 9 58.60 35.91 24.35
CA THR A 9 58.91 35.39 23.00
C THR A 9 57.71 35.56 22.06
N ILE A 10 57.94 36.26 20.95
CA ILE A 10 57.15 36.25 19.72
C ILE A 10 57.57 35.00 18.94
N GLY A 11 56.61 34.21 18.44
CA GLY A 11 56.92 33.15 17.49
C GLY A 11 55.78 32.18 17.18
N THR A 12 55.43 32.14 15.89
CA THR A 12 55.06 30.95 15.11
C THR A 12 53.56 30.66 14.88
N LEU A 13 53.16 31.07 13.67
CA LEU A 13 52.06 30.61 12.83
C LEU A 13 52.13 29.08 12.58
N CYS A 14 51.04 28.33 12.78
CA CYS A 14 50.86 27.00 12.16
C CYS A 14 49.37 26.62 12.05
N VAL A 15 48.88 26.74 10.81
CA VAL A 15 47.88 25.94 10.08
C VAL A 15 47.02 24.95 10.89
N LEU A 16 45.72 25.23 10.94
CA LEU A 16 44.66 24.22 11.13
C LEU A 16 43.51 24.54 10.14
N MET A 17 43.80 24.38 8.85
CA MET A 17 42.78 24.21 7.82
C MET A 17 43.00 22.83 7.20
N ALA A 18 42.05 21.93 7.41
CA ALA A 18 41.64 20.84 6.51
C ALA A 18 41.07 19.71 7.36
N PHE A 19 39.75 19.66 7.55
CA PHE A 19 39.00 18.40 7.78
C PHE A 19 37.49 18.66 7.70
N GLN A 20 37.00 19.26 6.60
CA GLN A 20 35.56 19.34 6.33
C GLN A 20 35.14 18.82 4.95
N GLY A 21 36.08 18.30 4.14
CA GLY A 21 35.79 17.83 2.77
C GLY A 21 35.31 16.37 2.65
N PHE A 22 35.47 15.54 3.69
CA PHE A 22 35.22 14.10 3.56
C PHE A 22 33.72 13.72 3.52
N GLY A 23 32.83 14.52 4.13
CA GLY A 23 31.39 14.22 4.15
C GLY A 23 30.69 14.42 2.81
N LEU A 24 31.09 15.45 2.05
CA LEU A 24 30.49 15.79 0.75
C LEU A 24 30.91 14.81 -0.36
N TYR A 25 32.19 14.43 -0.41
CA TYR A 25 32.70 13.49 -1.43
C TYR A 25 32.11 12.08 -1.30
N GLY A 26 31.97 11.56 -0.08
CA GLY A 26 31.38 10.23 0.15
C GLY A 26 29.90 10.18 -0.23
N GLN A 27 29.15 11.24 0.06
CA GLN A 27 27.73 11.35 -0.26
C GLN A 27 27.48 11.51 -1.77
N GLU A 28 28.34 12.27 -2.46
CA GLU A 28 28.27 12.48 -3.92
C GLU A 28 28.64 11.19 -4.68
N LEU A 29 29.69 10.48 -4.24
CA LEU A 29 30.08 9.17 -4.78
C LEU A 29 28.99 8.10 -4.54
N ARG A 30 28.32 8.14 -3.37
CA ARG A 30 27.19 7.25 -3.07
C ARG A 30 26.02 7.49 -4.01
N SER A 31 25.69 8.75 -4.27
CA SER A 31 24.65 9.09 -5.25
C SER A 31 25.04 8.50 -6.59
N SER A 32 26.23 8.84 -7.12
CA SER A 32 26.64 8.39 -8.45
C SER A 32 26.70 6.87 -8.61
N LEU A 33 27.03 6.13 -7.55
CA LEU A 33 27.12 4.66 -7.57
C LEU A 33 25.75 3.99 -7.64
N PHE A 34 24.74 4.54 -6.98
CA PHE A 34 23.40 3.95 -6.90
C PHE A 34 22.37 4.61 -7.84
N ASP A 35 22.72 5.67 -8.56
CA ASP A 35 21.77 6.46 -9.35
C ASP A 35 21.01 5.62 -10.39
N GLU A 36 21.70 4.78 -11.18
CA GLU A 36 21.04 3.95 -12.20
C GLU A 36 20.06 2.95 -11.57
N VAL A 37 20.51 2.20 -10.55
CA VAL A 37 19.65 1.21 -9.88
C VAL A 37 18.48 1.87 -9.15
N ASN A 38 18.68 3.07 -8.60
CA ASN A 38 17.61 3.88 -8.01
C ASN A 38 16.58 4.31 -9.07
N GLN A 39 17.03 4.67 -10.27
CA GLN A 39 16.14 4.99 -11.39
C GLN A 39 15.35 3.75 -11.83
N SER A 40 16.00 2.60 -11.99
CA SER A 40 15.31 1.34 -12.34
C SER A 40 14.32 0.90 -11.26
N MET A 41 14.64 1.07 -9.97
CA MET A 41 13.70 0.82 -8.88
C MET A 41 12.47 1.74 -8.98
N LYS A 42 12.66 3.04 -9.26
CA LYS A 42 11.55 3.99 -9.45
C LYS A 42 10.65 3.60 -10.64
N ILE A 43 11.25 3.20 -11.76
CA ILE A 43 10.52 2.73 -12.94
C ILE A 43 9.71 1.48 -12.60
N ALA A 44 10.33 0.49 -11.93
CA ALA A 44 9.66 -0.74 -11.51
C ALA A 44 8.48 -0.45 -10.55
N LYS A 45 8.66 0.45 -9.58
CA LYS A 45 7.57 0.90 -8.69
C LYS A 45 6.46 1.61 -9.44
N HIS A 46 6.78 2.49 -10.37
CA HIS A 46 5.78 3.17 -11.19
C HIS A 46 4.99 2.18 -12.07
N ALA A 47 5.65 1.13 -12.54
CA ALA A 47 5.03 0.00 -13.25
C ALA A 47 4.26 -0.97 -12.33
N GLN A 48 4.23 -0.72 -11.01
CA GLN A 48 3.61 -1.60 -10.00
C GLN A 48 4.23 -3.01 -9.97
N ALA A 49 5.53 -3.14 -10.25
CA ALA A 49 6.22 -4.42 -10.29
C ALA A 49 6.24 -5.14 -8.93
N ASP A 50 6.11 -4.42 -7.82
CA ASP A 50 5.97 -5.01 -6.49
C ASP A 50 4.65 -5.76 -6.27
N VAL A 51 3.64 -5.51 -7.11
CA VAL A 51 2.36 -6.22 -7.14
C VAL A 51 2.29 -7.19 -8.32
N LEU A 52 2.79 -6.78 -9.48
CA LEU A 52 2.63 -7.46 -10.76
C LEU A 52 3.81 -8.38 -11.15
N SER A 53 4.94 -8.28 -10.44
CA SER A 53 6.11 -9.17 -10.52
C SER A 53 6.78 -9.28 -9.14
N PRO A 54 6.03 -9.69 -8.09
CA PRO A 54 6.47 -9.58 -6.70
C PRO A 54 7.73 -10.41 -6.38
N ARG A 55 7.99 -11.53 -7.07
CA ARG A 55 9.19 -12.35 -6.85
C ARG A 55 10.41 -11.64 -7.39
N THR A 56 10.41 -11.28 -8.67
CA THR A 56 11.56 -10.63 -9.31
C THR A 56 11.83 -9.25 -8.71
N PHE A 57 10.79 -8.50 -8.34
CA PHE A 57 10.95 -7.25 -7.59
C PHE A 57 11.57 -7.47 -6.20
N GLY A 58 11.16 -8.53 -5.50
CA GLY A 58 11.75 -8.92 -4.21
C GLY A 58 13.24 -9.24 -4.34
N GLU A 59 13.61 -10.07 -5.32
CA GLU A 59 15.02 -10.39 -5.61
C GLU A 59 15.85 -9.13 -5.92
N ALA A 60 15.27 -8.18 -6.67
CA ALA A 60 15.92 -6.90 -6.95
C ALA A 60 16.18 -6.09 -5.66
N MET A 61 15.20 -6.06 -4.76
CA MET A 61 15.32 -5.37 -3.48
C MET A 61 16.34 -6.03 -2.55
N ASP A 62 16.44 -7.36 -2.56
CA ASP A 62 17.41 -8.09 -1.74
C ASP A 62 18.85 -7.74 -2.16
N GLU A 63 19.15 -7.80 -3.46
CA GLU A 63 20.46 -7.40 -3.99
C GLU A 63 20.76 -5.91 -3.76
N TYR A 64 19.76 -5.04 -3.92
CA TYR A 64 19.89 -3.60 -3.65
C TYR A 64 20.20 -3.32 -2.17
N ASN A 65 19.48 -3.98 -1.25
CA ASN A 65 19.70 -3.81 0.18
C ASN A 65 21.04 -4.41 0.62
N ALA A 66 21.45 -5.53 0.03
CA ALA A 66 22.77 -6.10 0.26
C ALA A 66 23.89 -5.16 -0.22
N ALA A 67 23.73 -4.52 -1.40
CA ALA A 67 24.68 -3.52 -1.88
C ALA A 67 24.78 -2.31 -0.93
N LYS A 68 23.65 -1.83 -0.41
CA LYS A 68 23.63 -0.73 0.56
C LYS A 68 24.31 -1.10 1.87
N LYS A 69 24.10 -2.32 2.36
CA LYS A 69 24.76 -2.82 3.57
C LYS A 69 26.27 -2.89 3.37
N GLU A 70 26.72 -3.51 2.28
CA GLU A 70 28.15 -3.62 1.95
C GLU A 70 28.83 -2.25 1.84
N TYR A 71 28.16 -1.28 1.20
CA TYR A 71 28.65 0.09 1.13
C TYR A 71 28.80 0.76 2.50
N ASN A 72 27.82 0.58 3.40
CA ASN A 72 27.87 1.16 4.74
C ASN A 72 28.92 0.51 5.63
N ASP A 73 29.21 -0.78 5.38
CA ASP A 73 30.22 -1.56 6.09
C ASP A 73 31.63 -1.33 5.51
N GLU A 74 31.81 -0.36 4.60
CA GLU A 74 33.07 -0.06 3.89
C GLU A 74 33.66 -1.28 3.15
N GLY A 75 32.77 -2.14 2.64
CA GLY A 75 33.10 -3.35 1.92
C GLY A 75 33.73 -3.12 0.55
N GLU A 76 34.05 -4.22 -0.13
CA GLU A 76 34.78 -4.16 -1.40
C GLU A 76 33.95 -3.52 -2.51
N LEU A 77 34.50 -2.50 -3.18
CA LEU A 77 33.80 -1.77 -4.25
C LEU A 77 33.35 -2.68 -5.42
N SER A 78 34.11 -3.74 -5.71
CA SER A 78 33.76 -4.71 -6.74
C SER A 78 32.48 -5.48 -6.37
N GLU A 79 32.36 -5.93 -5.12
CA GLU A 79 31.20 -6.62 -4.57
C GLU A 79 29.96 -5.72 -4.54
N ILE A 80 30.13 -4.46 -4.12
CA ILE A 80 29.05 -3.46 -4.15
C ILE A 80 28.53 -3.29 -5.59
N LYS A 81 29.43 -3.11 -6.56
CA LYS A 81 29.07 -2.97 -7.98
C LYS A 81 28.38 -4.21 -8.53
N ASN A 82 28.86 -5.41 -8.19
CA ASN A 82 28.26 -6.66 -8.62
C ASN A 82 26.80 -6.78 -8.14
N LYS A 83 26.53 -6.46 -6.88
CA LYS A 83 25.16 -6.45 -6.31
C LYS A 83 24.27 -5.40 -6.97
N ILE A 84 24.80 -4.20 -7.25
CA ILE A 84 24.08 -3.14 -7.98
C ILE A 84 23.69 -3.61 -9.39
N VAL A 85 24.60 -4.24 -10.12
CA VAL A 85 24.32 -4.78 -11.47
C VAL A 85 23.21 -5.83 -11.43
N LYS A 86 23.25 -6.76 -10.46
CA LYS A 86 22.21 -7.77 -10.27
C LYS A 86 20.85 -7.13 -9.95
N ALA A 87 20.81 -6.22 -8.98
CA ALA A 87 19.60 -5.49 -8.61
C ALA A 87 19.01 -4.73 -9.80
N ASN A 88 19.84 -4.02 -10.56
CA ASN A 88 19.44 -3.27 -11.75
C ASN A 88 18.83 -4.18 -12.82
N GLY A 89 19.48 -5.33 -13.10
CA GLY A 89 18.95 -6.34 -14.01
C GLY A 89 17.57 -6.85 -13.57
N LYS A 90 17.42 -7.17 -12.28
CA LYS A 90 16.16 -7.66 -11.71
C LYS A 90 15.05 -6.61 -11.69
N PHE A 91 15.33 -5.33 -11.43
CA PHE A 91 14.32 -4.28 -11.56
C PHE A 91 13.82 -4.10 -13.00
N LYS A 92 14.73 -4.19 -13.99
CA LYS A 92 14.37 -4.14 -15.41
C LYS A 92 13.54 -5.36 -15.81
N GLU A 93 13.92 -6.55 -15.37
CA GLU A 93 13.16 -7.80 -15.57
C GLU A 93 11.76 -7.69 -14.95
N ALA A 94 11.65 -7.25 -13.69
CA ALA A 94 10.37 -7.09 -13.00
C ALA A 94 9.46 -6.08 -13.73
N THR A 95 10.03 -5.00 -14.26
CA THR A 95 9.32 -4.02 -15.10
C THR A 95 8.78 -4.67 -16.37
N GLU A 96 9.57 -5.51 -17.06
CA GLU A 96 9.13 -6.19 -18.27
C GLU A 96 7.99 -7.17 -17.98
N ASN A 97 8.11 -7.95 -16.91
CA ASN A 97 7.08 -8.89 -16.46
C ASN A 97 5.72 -8.20 -16.24
N THR A 98 5.71 -6.94 -15.79
CA THR A 98 4.46 -6.17 -15.61
C THR A 98 3.65 -6.02 -16.89
N LYS A 99 4.29 -6.01 -18.07
CA LYS A 99 3.57 -5.85 -19.34
C LYS A 99 2.70 -7.07 -19.64
N VAL A 100 3.21 -8.26 -19.35
CA VAL A 100 2.47 -9.53 -19.52
C VAL A 100 1.40 -9.67 -18.45
N SER A 101 1.78 -9.47 -17.19
CA SER A 101 0.85 -9.64 -16.07
C SER A 101 -0.27 -8.59 -16.08
N ALA A 102 -0.03 -7.35 -16.50
CA ALA A 102 -1.07 -6.33 -16.63
C ALA A 102 -2.18 -6.72 -17.63
N VAL A 103 -1.83 -7.38 -18.73
CA VAL A 103 -2.81 -7.87 -19.70
C VAL A 103 -3.63 -9.01 -19.09
N MET A 104 -2.95 -10.00 -18.52
CA MET A 104 -3.56 -11.18 -17.91
C MET A 104 -4.44 -10.83 -16.70
N PHE A 105 -4.04 -9.84 -15.92
CA PHE A 105 -4.70 -9.42 -14.68
C PHE A 105 -5.57 -8.17 -14.84
N SER A 106 -5.93 -7.80 -16.07
CA SER A 106 -6.78 -6.63 -16.35
C SER A 106 -8.10 -6.62 -15.55
N SER A 107 -8.77 -7.76 -15.43
CA SER A 107 -10.03 -7.89 -14.67
C SER A 107 -9.83 -7.65 -13.16
N VAL A 108 -8.84 -8.32 -12.54
CA VAL A 108 -8.55 -8.17 -11.11
C VAL A 108 -8.05 -6.75 -10.80
N LEU A 109 -7.24 -6.15 -11.69
CA LEU A 109 -6.81 -4.75 -11.57
C LEU A 109 -7.99 -3.77 -11.64
N SER A 110 -8.99 -4.05 -12.47
CA SER A 110 -10.21 -3.24 -12.48
C SER A 110 -10.99 -3.38 -11.17
N ALA A 111 -11.23 -4.60 -10.70
CA ALA A 111 -11.92 -4.84 -9.43
C ALA A 111 -11.20 -4.20 -8.24
N ARG A 112 -9.86 -4.27 -8.21
CA ARG A 112 -9.03 -3.63 -7.20
C ARG A 112 -9.23 -2.11 -7.17
N ARG A 113 -9.22 -1.44 -8.34
CA ARG A 113 -9.45 0.01 -8.43
C ARG A 113 -10.83 0.41 -7.92
N ASP A 114 -11.84 -0.39 -8.24
CA ASP A 114 -13.20 -0.13 -7.80
C ASP A 114 -13.32 -0.30 -6.28
N ALA A 115 -12.69 -1.34 -5.71
CA ALA A 115 -12.60 -1.53 -4.26
C ALA A 115 -11.82 -0.42 -3.53
N ILE A 116 -10.72 0.08 -4.12
CA ILE A 116 -9.99 1.24 -3.59
C ILE A 116 -10.88 2.48 -3.57
N SER A 117 -11.62 2.71 -4.66
CA SER A 117 -12.53 3.86 -4.79
C SER A 117 -13.67 3.81 -3.76
N ALA A 118 -14.08 2.60 -3.37
CA ALA A 118 -15.02 2.36 -2.28
C ALA A 118 -14.39 2.41 -0.86
N GLU A 119 -13.11 2.77 -0.74
CA GLU A 119 -12.35 2.79 0.52
C GLU A 119 -12.29 1.43 1.24
N ALA A 120 -12.18 0.32 0.49
CA ALA A 120 -12.19 -1.02 1.07
C ALA A 120 -11.11 -1.29 2.12
N GLY A 121 -9.90 -0.74 1.92
CA GLY A 121 -8.83 -0.83 2.92
C GLY A 121 -9.18 -0.19 4.28
N ARG A 122 -10.15 0.72 4.32
CA ARG A 122 -10.65 1.37 5.54
C ARG A 122 -11.86 0.66 6.11
N PHE A 123 -12.87 0.37 5.29
CA PHE A 123 -14.16 -0.15 5.77
C PHE A 123 -14.18 -1.66 5.97
N VAL A 124 -13.43 -2.42 5.17
CA VAL A 124 -13.42 -3.90 5.19
C VAL A 124 -11.99 -4.44 5.10
N LYS A 125 -11.13 -3.95 6.00
CA LYS A 125 -9.69 -4.20 5.99
C LYS A 125 -9.29 -5.67 5.80
N GLU A 126 -9.93 -6.59 6.51
CA GLU A 126 -9.62 -8.04 6.40
C GLU A 126 -9.85 -8.55 4.98
N MET A 127 -11.03 -8.28 4.41
CA MET A 127 -11.38 -8.71 3.05
C MET A 127 -10.50 -8.05 1.98
N TRP A 128 -10.07 -6.80 2.23
CA TRP A 128 -9.09 -6.12 1.38
C TRP A 128 -7.73 -6.82 1.42
N VAL A 129 -7.24 -7.19 2.61
CA VAL A 129 -5.96 -7.90 2.76
C VAL A 129 -6.01 -9.27 2.07
N ASP A 130 -7.08 -10.03 2.26
CA ASP A 130 -7.25 -11.34 1.59
C ASP A 130 -7.20 -11.20 0.06
N ALA A 131 -7.81 -10.14 -0.49
CA ALA A 131 -7.80 -9.87 -1.93
C ALA A 131 -6.41 -9.48 -2.45
N GLU A 132 -5.66 -8.66 -1.68
CA GLU A 132 -4.28 -8.29 -2.01
C GLU A 132 -3.34 -9.50 -1.97
N GLU A 133 -3.54 -10.41 -1.00
CA GLU A 133 -2.76 -11.65 -0.88
C GLU A 133 -3.00 -12.58 -2.07
N GLU A 134 -4.27 -12.85 -2.43
CA GLU A 134 -4.59 -13.68 -3.60
C GLU A 134 -4.07 -13.07 -4.91
N MET A 135 -4.16 -11.75 -5.07
CA MET A 135 -3.60 -11.07 -6.26
C MET A 135 -2.08 -11.19 -6.32
N LYS A 136 -1.40 -11.01 -5.18
CA LYS A 136 0.05 -11.16 -5.10
C LYS A 136 0.47 -12.59 -5.42
N ASP A 137 -0.27 -13.58 -4.92
CA ASP A 137 0.00 -14.98 -5.23
C ASP A 137 -0.25 -15.31 -6.69
N ALA A 138 -1.29 -14.76 -7.31
CA ALA A 138 -1.51 -14.88 -8.75
C ALA A 138 -0.29 -14.42 -9.56
N ALA A 139 0.27 -13.26 -9.20
CA ALA A 139 1.47 -12.74 -9.84
C ALA A 139 2.71 -13.61 -9.60
N LYS A 140 2.88 -14.18 -8.40
CA LYS A 140 3.96 -15.13 -8.13
C LYS A 140 3.86 -16.40 -8.97
N GLU A 141 2.66 -16.95 -9.16
CA GLU A 141 2.48 -18.16 -9.99
C GLU A 141 2.79 -17.87 -11.45
N LEU A 142 2.38 -16.71 -11.95
CA LEU A 142 2.72 -16.28 -13.30
C LEU A 142 4.23 -16.16 -13.51
N GLU A 143 4.97 -15.59 -12.55
CA GLU A 143 6.43 -15.51 -12.60
C GLU A 143 7.12 -16.88 -12.57
N LYS A 144 6.49 -17.91 -12.00
CA LYS A 144 6.98 -19.30 -12.07
C LYS A 144 6.66 -19.98 -13.41
N GLY A 145 5.90 -19.33 -14.28
CA GLY A 145 5.40 -19.90 -15.53
C GLY A 145 4.11 -20.71 -15.37
N ASP A 146 3.49 -20.70 -14.19
CA ASP A 146 2.22 -21.38 -13.94
C ASP A 146 1.04 -20.44 -14.25
N ALA A 147 0.74 -20.33 -15.54
CA ALA A 147 -0.30 -19.43 -16.02
C ALA A 147 -1.71 -19.88 -15.64
N ASP A 148 -1.95 -21.15 -15.35
CA ASP A 148 -3.29 -21.65 -15.03
C ASP A 148 -3.61 -21.41 -13.55
N ASP A 149 -2.69 -21.70 -12.63
CA ASP A 149 -2.84 -21.34 -11.21
C ASP A 149 -2.91 -19.81 -11.03
N ALA A 150 -2.14 -19.06 -11.82
CA ALA A 150 -2.21 -17.60 -11.83
C ALA A 150 -3.61 -17.08 -12.21
N LYS A 151 -4.29 -17.69 -13.20
CA LYS A 151 -5.67 -17.31 -13.57
C LYS A 151 -6.65 -17.63 -12.46
N GLU A 152 -6.52 -18.81 -11.85
CA GLU A 152 -7.42 -19.23 -10.77
C GLU A 152 -7.34 -18.26 -9.59
N LYS A 153 -6.12 -17.94 -9.14
CA LYS A 153 -5.88 -16.99 -8.06
C LYS A 153 -6.33 -15.58 -8.41
N ALA A 154 -6.10 -15.12 -9.65
CA ALA A 154 -6.60 -13.82 -10.11
C ALA A 154 -8.13 -13.76 -10.10
N ALA A 155 -8.82 -14.85 -10.44
CA ALA A 155 -10.28 -14.94 -10.36
C ALA A 155 -10.77 -14.90 -8.90
N LYS A 156 -10.10 -15.61 -7.98
CA LYS A 156 -10.38 -15.53 -6.53
C LYS A 156 -10.21 -14.11 -6.00
N ALA A 157 -9.07 -13.47 -6.30
CA ALA A 157 -8.81 -12.07 -5.95
C ALA A 157 -9.88 -11.13 -6.53
N THR A 158 -10.28 -11.32 -7.78
CA THR A 158 -11.34 -10.52 -8.41
C THR A 158 -12.64 -10.60 -7.60
N ASN A 159 -13.07 -11.81 -7.23
CA ASN A 159 -14.28 -12.00 -6.42
C ASN A 159 -14.17 -11.34 -5.04
N LEU A 160 -13.00 -11.45 -4.39
CA LEU A 160 -12.75 -10.81 -3.11
C LEU A 160 -12.80 -9.28 -3.21
N TYR A 161 -12.16 -8.67 -4.21
CA TYR A 161 -12.26 -7.22 -4.42
C TYR A 161 -13.68 -6.77 -4.70
N ARG A 162 -14.45 -7.50 -5.52
CA ARG A 162 -15.86 -7.16 -5.81
C ARG A 162 -16.72 -7.22 -4.56
N LYS A 163 -16.50 -8.22 -3.70
CA LYS A 163 -17.16 -8.34 -2.40
C LYS A 163 -16.74 -7.21 -1.47
N ALA A 164 -15.45 -6.89 -1.40
CA ALA A 164 -14.91 -5.83 -0.56
C ALA A 164 -15.45 -4.47 -0.97
N GLU A 165 -15.52 -4.18 -2.27
CA GLU A 165 -16.15 -2.98 -2.84
C GLU A 165 -17.61 -2.87 -2.39
N LEU A 166 -18.42 -3.91 -2.57
CA LEU A 166 -19.83 -3.90 -2.19
C LEU A 166 -20.02 -3.68 -0.69
N GLU A 167 -19.30 -4.43 0.14
CA GLU A 167 -19.42 -4.30 1.60
C GLU A 167 -18.93 -2.93 2.10
N SER A 168 -17.97 -2.31 1.42
CA SER A 168 -17.53 -0.95 1.75
C SER A 168 -18.55 0.10 1.38
N ILE A 169 -19.21 -0.04 0.22
CA ILE A 169 -20.31 0.85 -0.18
C ILE A 169 -21.47 0.74 0.84
N LYS A 170 -21.82 -0.49 1.25
CA LYS A 170 -22.80 -0.72 2.32
C LYS A 170 -22.37 -0.07 3.63
N ALA A 171 -21.10 -0.23 4.03
CA ALA A 171 -20.58 0.38 5.25
C ALA A 171 -20.68 1.91 5.18
N ASN A 172 -20.30 2.52 4.07
CA ASN A 172 -20.37 3.98 3.89
C ASN A 172 -21.78 4.53 4.06
N TYR A 173 -22.81 3.86 3.51
CA TYR A 173 -24.19 4.35 3.57
C TYR A 173 -24.97 3.91 4.81
N LEU A 174 -24.75 2.69 5.30
CA LEU A 174 -25.65 2.04 6.24
C LEU A 174 -25.10 1.97 7.67
N THR A 175 -23.83 2.33 7.91
CA THR A 175 -23.21 2.19 9.24
C THR A 175 -24.01 2.90 10.34
N ASN A 176 -24.49 4.13 10.09
CA ASN A 176 -25.23 4.87 11.11
C ASN A 176 -26.58 4.21 11.43
N ALA A 177 -27.37 3.90 10.40
CA ALA A 177 -28.65 3.23 10.57
C ALA A 177 -28.49 1.88 11.29
N LYS A 178 -27.49 1.06 10.91
CA LYS A 178 -27.21 -0.22 11.56
C LYS A 178 -26.82 -0.06 13.04
N LYS A 179 -25.99 0.92 13.38
CA LYS A 179 -25.62 1.21 14.78
C LYS A 179 -26.82 1.63 15.62
N LEU A 180 -27.72 2.44 15.06
CA LEU A 180 -28.94 2.84 15.76
C LEU A 180 -29.90 1.67 15.96
N LEU A 181 -30.07 0.83 14.94
CA LEU A 181 -30.86 -0.40 15.04
C LEU A 181 -30.30 -1.36 16.09
N GLU A 182 -28.99 -1.55 16.14
CA GLU A 182 -28.33 -2.35 17.18
C GLU A 182 -28.60 -1.78 18.58
N LYS A 183 -28.50 -0.45 18.75
CA LYS A 183 -28.81 0.21 20.02
C LYS A 183 -30.29 0.04 20.39
N ALA A 184 -31.20 0.15 19.42
CA ALA A 184 -32.62 -0.04 19.63
C ALA A 184 -32.97 -1.48 20.03
N ASP A 185 -32.30 -2.48 19.43
CA ASP A 185 -32.44 -3.89 19.78
C ASP A 185 -31.95 -4.17 21.20
N ASN A 186 -30.80 -3.61 21.59
CA ASN A 186 -30.27 -3.71 22.95
C ASN A 186 -31.22 -3.09 23.99
N ASN A 187 -31.92 -2.03 23.62
CA ASN A 187 -32.89 -1.34 24.47
C ASN A 187 -34.31 -1.93 24.40
N LYS A 188 -34.54 -2.99 23.61
CA LYS A 188 -35.85 -3.62 23.41
C LYS A 188 -36.94 -2.63 22.97
N VAL A 189 -36.55 -1.71 22.09
CA VAL A 189 -37.42 -0.67 21.53
C VAL A 189 -38.57 -1.27 20.74
N ASP A 190 -38.42 -2.49 20.22
CA ASP A 190 -39.48 -3.28 19.61
C ASP A 190 -40.71 -3.45 20.50
N LYS A 191 -40.58 -3.38 21.83
CA LYS A 191 -41.71 -3.44 22.76
C LYS A 191 -42.51 -2.14 22.86
N VAL A 192 -41.90 -1.02 22.50
CA VAL A 192 -42.48 0.33 22.68
C VAL A 192 -42.87 0.94 21.34
N ALA A 193 -42.02 0.78 20.32
CA ALA A 193 -42.22 1.30 18.96
C ALA A 193 -42.01 0.22 17.88
N PRO A 194 -42.76 -0.92 17.93
CA PRO A 194 -42.54 -2.07 17.03
C PRO A 194 -42.64 -1.72 15.54
N LYS A 195 -43.57 -0.85 15.16
CA LYS A 195 -43.79 -0.48 13.76
C LYS A 195 -42.62 0.32 13.21
N THR A 196 -42.20 1.37 13.92
CA THR A 196 -41.14 2.27 13.48
C THR A 196 -39.80 1.55 13.36
N ILE A 197 -39.47 0.67 14.32
CA ILE A 197 -38.21 -0.09 14.25
C ILE A 197 -38.24 -1.14 13.13
N ALA A 198 -39.39 -1.79 12.89
CA ALA A 198 -39.56 -2.73 11.78
C ALA A 198 -39.42 -2.05 10.41
N GLU A 199 -39.97 -0.84 10.26
CA GLU A 199 -39.80 -0.03 9.04
C GLU A 199 -38.34 0.35 8.81
N SER A 200 -37.62 0.78 9.85
CA SER A 200 -36.19 1.10 9.75
C SER A 200 -35.36 -0.11 9.31
N LYS A 201 -35.60 -1.29 9.92
CA LYS A 201 -34.97 -2.56 9.51
C LYS A 201 -35.27 -2.89 8.05
N GLY A 202 -36.55 -2.76 7.64
CA GLY A 202 -36.97 -3.00 6.27
C GLY A 202 -36.30 -2.06 5.25
N LEU A 203 -36.10 -0.79 5.60
CA LEU A 203 -35.39 0.16 4.75
C LEU A 203 -33.90 -0.18 4.61
N VAL A 204 -33.23 -0.60 5.69
CA VAL A 204 -31.84 -1.09 5.60
C VAL A 204 -31.75 -2.30 4.67
N SER A 205 -32.63 -3.28 4.81
CA SER A 205 -32.63 -4.47 3.94
C SER A 205 -32.91 -4.13 2.47
N LYS A 206 -33.82 -3.18 2.20
CA LYS A 206 -34.07 -2.70 0.83
C LYS A 206 -32.86 -1.96 0.26
N ALA A 207 -32.21 -1.10 1.05
CA ALA A 207 -31.00 -0.40 0.64
C ALA A 207 -29.85 -1.37 0.34
N GLU A 208 -29.66 -2.42 1.15
CA GLU A 208 -28.66 -3.46 0.87
C GLU A 208 -28.92 -4.21 -0.43
N LYS A 209 -30.19 -4.53 -0.70
CA LYS A 209 -30.61 -5.15 -1.96
C LYS A 209 -30.36 -4.21 -3.14
N GLU A 210 -30.73 -2.94 -3.00
CA GLU A 210 -30.50 -1.92 -4.02
C GLU A 210 -29.01 -1.78 -4.34
N LEU A 211 -28.14 -1.73 -3.32
CA LEU A 211 -26.68 -1.67 -3.52
C LEU A 211 -26.10 -2.94 -4.17
N LEU A 212 -26.73 -4.09 -3.97
CA LEU A 212 -26.34 -5.33 -4.64
C LEU A 212 -26.72 -5.31 -6.13
N GLU A 213 -27.91 -4.81 -6.46
CA GLU A 213 -28.44 -4.77 -7.83
C GLU A 213 -27.86 -3.59 -8.64
N ASN A 214 -27.70 -2.42 -8.02
CA ASN A 214 -27.35 -1.14 -8.65
C ASN A 214 -26.19 -0.44 -7.91
N ARG A 215 -25.07 -1.13 -7.73
CA ARG A 215 -23.91 -0.65 -6.95
C ARG A 215 -23.33 0.72 -7.32
N TYR A 216 -23.55 1.17 -8.57
CA TYR A 216 -23.03 2.44 -9.10
C TYR A 216 -24.08 3.56 -9.11
N ASP A 217 -25.37 3.22 -9.00
CA ASP A 217 -26.46 4.18 -8.83
C ASP A 217 -26.97 4.10 -7.39
N THR A 218 -26.41 4.96 -6.54
CA THR A 218 -26.57 4.84 -5.09
C THR A 218 -27.63 5.78 -4.51
N ASP A 219 -28.35 6.53 -5.34
CA ASP A 219 -29.27 7.58 -4.87
C ASP A 219 -30.44 6.98 -4.09
N ASP A 220 -31.03 5.91 -4.61
CA ASP A 220 -32.14 5.22 -3.97
C ASP A 220 -31.71 4.52 -2.67
N ALA A 221 -30.58 3.82 -2.69
CA ALA A 221 -29.99 3.21 -1.51
C ALA A 221 -29.66 4.26 -0.42
N ARG A 222 -29.10 5.40 -0.82
CA ARG A 222 -28.78 6.51 0.08
C ARG A 222 -30.03 7.11 0.70
N ARG A 223 -31.09 7.33 -0.09
CA ARG A 223 -32.39 7.80 0.42
C ARG A 223 -32.95 6.84 1.46
N MET A 224 -32.98 5.54 1.15
CA MET A 224 -33.46 4.51 2.08
C MET A 224 -32.61 4.45 3.36
N ALA A 225 -31.29 4.57 3.24
CA ALA A 225 -30.38 4.62 4.39
C ALA A 225 -30.67 5.80 5.32
N LYS A 226 -30.91 6.99 4.75
CA LYS A 226 -31.24 8.20 5.51
C LYS A 226 -32.61 8.12 6.18
N GLU A 227 -33.59 7.55 5.50
CA GLU A 227 -34.91 7.32 6.09
C GLU A 227 -34.84 6.27 7.22
N ALA A 228 -34.06 5.21 7.04
CA ALA A 228 -33.83 4.22 8.09
C ALA A 228 -33.17 4.83 9.34
N GLU A 229 -32.14 5.65 9.14
CA GLU A 229 -31.44 6.40 10.20
C GLU A 229 -32.43 7.32 10.95
N TYR A 230 -33.24 8.10 10.22
CA TYR A 230 -34.25 8.96 10.81
C TYR A 230 -35.26 8.19 11.66
N LYS A 231 -35.82 7.09 11.14
CA LYS A 231 -36.79 6.26 11.89
C LYS A 231 -36.18 5.63 13.13
N ALA A 232 -34.92 5.21 13.07
CA ALA A 232 -34.22 4.65 14.23
C ALA A 232 -33.88 5.69 15.31
N LEU A 233 -33.83 6.99 14.97
CA LEU A 233 -33.66 8.08 15.93
C LEU A 233 -34.95 8.50 16.65
N LEU A 234 -36.12 8.19 16.07
CA LEU A 234 -37.42 8.57 16.62
C LEU A 234 -37.88 7.70 17.81
N VAL A 235 -37.13 6.65 18.14
CA VAL A 235 -37.57 5.56 19.01
C VAL A 235 -36.66 5.34 20.22
#